data_AF-A0A831KMB4-F1
#
_entry.id   AF-A0A831KMB4-F1
#
_cell.length_a   1.000
_cell.length_b   1.000
_cell.length_c   1.000
_cell.angle_alpha   90.00
_cell.angle_beta   90.00
_cell.angle_gamma   90.00
#
_symmetry.space_group_name_H-M   'P 1'
#
loop_
_entity.id
_entity.type
_entity.pdbx_description
1 polymer ?
#
loop_
_entity_poly.entity_id
_entity_poly.type
_entity_poly.pdbx_seq_one_letter_code
_entity_poly.pdbx_strand_id
1 'polypeptide(L)'
;MHWADVVASELLRKSREHKIATGISPSGHIHLGNLREMLTADAIRRALLDIGGKAEIVYIADDFDPLRKRYPFLPKKYEEYIGMPLCKIPDPEGCHDNYADHFLEPFLQSLEILRIPIKIYRAFEMYKTGFYRESILTALRKRDTIAKIIKEVTGREVEDSWFPFMPLCNSCYRINSTKVVEFDENWIYYRCKFCGDEGSVKYNGGGKLTWRVDWAARWKILGITCEPFGKDHAAAGGSYD
;
A
#
# COMPACT_ATOMS: atom_id res chain seq x y z
N MET A 1 -7.62 -25.98 -21.21
CA MET A 1 -6.69 -24.89 -20.84
C MET A 1 -7.48 -23.89 -20.02
N HIS A 2 -7.19 -23.83 -18.73
CA HIS A 2 -7.83 -22.91 -17.78
C HIS A 2 -7.17 -21.52 -17.89
N TRP A 3 -7.87 -20.45 -17.49
CA TRP A 3 -7.34 -19.09 -17.65
C TRP A 3 -6.01 -18.86 -16.89
N ALA A 4 -5.85 -19.53 -15.74
CA ALA A 4 -4.62 -19.45 -14.96
C ALA A 4 -3.42 -20.08 -15.69
N ASP A 5 -3.64 -21.13 -16.49
CA ASP A 5 -2.60 -21.78 -17.30
C ASP A 5 -2.07 -20.84 -18.39
N VAL A 6 -2.97 -20.03 -18.96
CA VAL A 6 -2.62 -19.02 -19.97
C VAL A 6 -1.71 -17.96 -19.35
N VAL A 7 -2.12 -17.40 -18.20
CA VAL A 7 -1.32 -16.39 -17.47
C VAL A 7 0.03 -16.97 -17.05
N ALA A 8 0.05 -18.19 -16.51
CA ALA A 8 1.29 -18.87 -16.12
C ALA A 8 2.24 -19.08 -17.31
N SER A 9 1.69 -19.48 -18.47
CA SER A 9 2.48 -19.65 -19.69
C SER A 9 3.09 -18.34 -20.18
N GLU A 10 2.36 -17.23 -20.08
CA GLU A 10 2.87 -15.90 -20.43
C GLU A 10 3.96 -15.42 -19.48
N LEU A 11 3.78 -15.64 -18.18
CA LEU A 11 4.77 -15.33 -17.16
C LEU A 11 6.05 -16.13 -17.37
N LEU A 12 5.94 -17.43 -17.67
CA LEU A 12 7.11 -18.30 -17.93
C LEU A 12 7.94 -17.90 -19.15
N ARG A 13 7.37 -17.18 -20.12
CA ARG A 13 8.14 -16.62 -21.24
C ARG A 13 9.07 -15.49 -20.79
N LYS A 14 8.79 -14.86 -19.65
CA LYS A 14 9.56 -13.73 -19.09
C LYS A 14 10.61 -14.20 -18.08
N SER A 15 10.24 -15.12 -17.18
CA SER A 15 11.12 -15.61 -16.10
C SER A 15 10.69 -17.01 -15.65
N ARG A 16 11.59 -17.75 -14.99
CA ARG A 16 11.25 -19.00 -14.30
C ARG A 16 10.77 -18.78 -12.87
N GLU A 17 11.08 -17.62 -12.29
CA GLU A 17 10.78 -17.28 -10.91
C GLU A 17 9.90 -16.02 -10.85
N HIS A 18 8.82 -16.10 -10.07
CA HIS A 18 7.82 -15.05 -9.96
C HIS A 18 7.45 -14.75 -8.50
N LYS A 19 7.13 -13.48 -8.28
CA LYS A 19 6.50 -13.00 -7.06
C LYS A 19 5.17 -12.38 -7.43
N ILE A 20 4.11 -12.95 -6.88
CA ILE A 20 2.73 -12.54 -7.14
C ILE A 20 2.28 -11.70 -5.94
N ALA A 21 2.08 -10.41 -6.13
CA ALA A 21 1.60 -9.55 -5.06
C ALA A 21 0.08 -9.64 -4.92
N THR A 22 -0.38 -9.38 -3.70
CA THR A 22 -1.77 -9.04 -3.33
C THR A 22 -1.68 -8.04 -2.18
N GLY A 23 -2.67 -7.18 -1.98
CA GLY A 23 -2.57 -6.21 -0.91
C GLY A 23 -3.86 -5.51 -0.55
N ILE A 24 -4.04 -5.25 0.74
CA ILE A 24 -5.26 -4.65 1.29
C ILE A 24 -4.88 -3.71 2.43
N SER A 25 -5.53 -2.54 2.47
CA SER A 25 -5.52 -1.68 3.65
C SER A 25 -6.52 -2.23 4.68
N PRO A 26 -6.09 -2.65 5.89
CA PRO A 26 -6.96 -3.25 6.92
C PRO A 26 -7.80 -2.17 7.62
N SER A 27 -8.60 -1.44 6.85
CA SER A 27 -9.39 -0.29 7.30
C SER A 27 -10.77 -0.68 7.86
N GLY A 28 -11.08 -1.98 7.90
CA GLY A 28 -12.34 -2.57 8.34
C GLY A 28 -12.38 -4.05 7.96
N HIS A 29 -13.52 -4.71 8.17
CA HIS A 29 -13.67 -6.13 7.86
C HIS A 29 -13.30 -6.46 6.40
N ILE A 30 -12.36 -7.38 6.23
CA ILE A 30 -11.94 -7.87 4.93
C ILE A 30 -12.97 -8.90 4.44
N HIS A 31 -13.56 -8.65 3.27
CA HIS A 31 -14.71 -9.42 2.78
C HIS A 31 -14.34 -10.36 1.61
N LEU A 32 -15.29 -11.19 1.16
CA LEU A 32 -15.08 -12.14 0.05
C LEU A 32 -14.54 -11.51 -1.25
N GLY A 33 -14.90 -10.25 -1.54
CA GLY A 33 -14.33 -9.53 -2.67
C GLY A 33 -12.80 -9.38 -2.61
N ASN A 34 -12.24 -9.19 -1.42
CA ASN A 34 -10.79 -9.16 -1.20
C ASN A 34 -10.18 -10.55 -1.31
N LEU A 35 -10.87 -11.56 -0.78
CA LEU A 35 -10.45 -12.96 -0.91
C LEU A 35 -10.34 -13.37 -2.38
N ARG A 36 -11.17 -12.84 -3.28
CA ARG A 36 -11.08 -13.12 -4.72
C ARG A 36 -9.73 -12.74 -5.32
N GLU A 37 -9.13 -11.61 -4.92
CA GLU A 37 -7.80 -11.22 -5.36
C GLU A 37 -6.75 -12.26 -4.96
N MET A 38 -6.81 -12.71 -3.70
CA MET A 38 -5.96 -13.77 -3.17
C MET A 38 -6.15 -15.11 -3.88
N LEU A 39 -7.39 -15.53 -4.12
CA LEU A 39 -7.69 -16.76 -4.86
C LEU A 39 -7.20 -16.71 -6.31
N THR A 40 -7.24 -15.51 -6.93
CA THR A 40 -6.70 -15.30 -8.27
C THR A 40 -5.18 -15.46 -8.26
N ALA A 41 -4.50 -14.87 -7.28
CA ALA A 41 -3.05 -15.02 -7.10
C ALA A 41 -2.66 -16.48 -6.84
N ASP A 42 -3.38 -17.21 -5.99
CA ASP A 42 -3.11 -18.62 -5.71
C ASP A 42 -3.37 -19.53 -6.91
N ALA A 43 -4.41 -19.26 -7.71
CA ALA A 43 -4.65 -19.99 -8.94
C ALA A 43 -3.49 -19.82 -9.94
N ILE A 44 -2.97 -18.59 -10.12
CA ILE A 44 -1.80 -18.32 -10.96
C ILE A 44 -0.55 -19.00 -10.38
N ARG A 45 -0.35 -18.91 -9.05
CA ARG A 45 0.79 -19.55 -8.37
C ARG A 45 0.80 -21.06 -8.62
N ARG A 46 -0.33 -21.74 -8.44
CA ARG A 46 -0.45 -23.19 -8.68
C ARG A 46 -0.20 -23.53 -10.15
N ALA A 47 -0.82 -22.80 -11.07
CA ALA A 47 -0.61 -23.01 -12.50
C ALA A 47 0.86 -22.86 -12.90
N LEU A 48 1.59 -21.88 -12.33
CA LEU A 48 3.04 -21.72 -12.54
C LEU A 48 3.83 -22.91 -12.02
N LEU A 49 3.51 -23.43 -10.84
CA LEU A 49 4.18 -24.60 -10.27
C LEU A 49 3.93 -25.86 -11.11
N ASP A 50 2.70 -26.06 -11.58
CA ASP A 50 2.28 -27.23 -12.37
C ASP A 50 3.05 -27.33 -13.70
N ILE A 51 3.48 -26.21 -14.26
CA ILE A 51 4.27 -26.15 -15.51
C ILE A 51 5.78 -25.93 -15.27
N GLY A 52 6.26 -26.15 -14.04
CA GLY A 52 7.69 -26.15 -13.69
C GLY A 52 8.31 -24.78 -13.46
N GLY A 53 7.50 -23.75 -13.18
CA GLY A 53 7.94 -22.46 -12.66
C GLY A 53 8.11 -22.46 -11.14
N LYS A 54 8.59 -21.34 -10.60
CA LYS A 54 8.59 -21.04 -9.16
C LYS A 54 7.78 -19.78 -8.90
N ALA A 55 6.92 -19.80 -7.89
CA ALA A 55 6.10 -18.65 -7.53
C ALA A 55 5.89 -18.55 -6.02
N GLU A 56 6.11 -17.37 -5.44
CA GLU A 56 5.70 -17.01 -4.09
C GLU A 56 4.60 -15.94 -4.12
N ILE A 57 3.63 -16.04 -3.21
CA ILE A 57 2.66 -14.96 -2.99
C ILE A 57 3.21 -14.02 -1.94
N VAL A 58 3.27 -12.74 -2.27
CA VAL A 58 3.62 -11.66 -1.37
C VAL A 58 2.32 -10.93 -1.01
N TYR A 59 1.96 -10.96 0.27
CA TYR A 59 0.80 -10.23 0.77
C TYR A 59 1.27 -8.96 1.46
N ILE A 60 0.79 -7.79 1.03
CA ILE A 60 1.14 -6.52 1.64
C ILE A 60 -0.06 -5.95 2.40
N ALA A 61 0.09 -5.84 3.72
CA ALA A 61 -0.85 -5.14 4.58
C ALA A 61 -0.54 -3.64 4.55
N ASP A 62 -1.44 -2.84 3.97
CA ASP A 62 -1.31 -1.38 3.87
C ASP A 62 -1.74 -0.69 5.19
N ASP A 63 -1.13 -1.12 6.29
CA ASP A 63 -1.42 -0.68 7.66
C ASP A 63 -0.93 0.75 7.99
N PHE A 64 -0.13 1.35 7.12
CA PHE A 64 0.31 2.74 7.23
C PHE A 64 -0.61 3.75 6.52
N ASP A 65 -1.69 3.26 5.90
CA ASP A 65 -2.71 4.13 5.32
C ASP A 65 -3.49 4.88 6.41
N PRO A 66 -4.02 6.08 6.11
CA PRO A 66 -4.86 6.83 7.04
C PRO A 66 -6.26 6.21 7.18
N LEU A 67 -6.83 6.26 8.39
CA LEU A 67 -8.28 6.08 8.56
C LEU A 67 -9.01 7.23 7.84
N ARG A 68 -9.65 6.95 6.70
CA ARG A 68 -10.21 8.01 5.84
C ARG A 68 -11.42 8.72 6.43
N LYS A 69 -12.25 7.98 7.17
CA LYS A 69 -13.48 8.44 7.82
C LYS A 69 -13.83 7.49 8.95
N ARG A 70 -14.70 7.93 9.87
CA ARG A 70 -15.35 6.99 10.79
C ARG A 70 -16.38 6.16 10.03
N TYR A 71 -16.21 4.85 10.04
CA TYR A 71 -17.19 3.92 9.46
C TYR A 71 -18.35 3.65 10.44
N PRO A 72 -19.54 3.27 9.95
CA PRO A 72 -20.71 3.04 10.81
C PRO A 72 -20.51 2.00 11.92
N PHE A 73 -19.68 0.97 11.68
CA PHE A 73 -19.37 -0.06 12.65
C PHE A 73 -18.45 0.41 13.79
N LEU A 74 -17.85 1.61 13.68
CA LEU A 74 -16.96 2.15 14.69
C LEU A 74 -17.70 3.07 15.68
N PRO A 75 -17.37 3.00 16.97
CA PRO A 75 -17.83 3.96 17.98
C PRO A 75 -17.51 5.41 17.60
N LYS A 76 -18.33 6.37 18.03
CA LYS A 76 -18.17 7.80 17.68
C LYS A 76 -16.77 8.35 18.00
N LYS A 77 -16.15 7.90 19.09
CA LYS A 77 -14.78 8.31 19.49
C LYS A 77 -13.75 8.19 18.37
N TYR A 78 -13.92 7.23 17.44
CA TYR A 78 -13.02 7.02 16.30
C TYR A 78 -12.97 8.18 15.29
N GLU A 79 -13.84 9.19 15.40
CA GLU A 79 -13.69 10.46 14.69
C GLU A 79 -12.36 11.17 15.01
N GLU A 80 -11.81 11.00 16.21
CA GLU A 80 -10.55 11.62 16.62
C GLU A 80 -9.34 11.07 15.83
N TYR A 81 -9.40 9.78 15.50
CA TYR A 81 -8.32 9.04 14.82
C TYR A 81 -8.36 9.17 13.28
N ILE A 82 -9.33 9.87 12.71
CA ILE A 82 -9.39 10.10 11.26
C ILE A 82 -8.07 10.72 10.79
N GLY A 83 -7.50 10.19 9.71
CA GLY A 83 -6.23 10.67 9.16
C GLY A 83 -4.98 10.09 9.82
N MET A 84 -5.09 9.43 10.98
CA MET A 84 -3.98 8.70 11.59
C MET A 84 -3.75 7.37 10.88
N PRO A 85 -2.51 6.86 10.82
CA PRO A 85 -2.22 5.54 10.25
C PRO A 85 -2.92 4.41 11.00
N LEU A 86 -3.47 3.43 10.29
CA LEU A 86 -4.23 2.32 10.90
C LEU A 86 -3.44 1.57 11.99
N CYS A 87 -2.14 1.34 11.78
CA CYS A 87 -1.25 0.70 12.77
C CYS A 87 -0.99 1.55 14.04
N LYS A 88 -1.42 2.82 14.07
CA LYS A 88 -1.29 3.75 15.20
C LYS A 88 -2.62 4.01 15.92
N ILE A 89 -3.70 3.37 15.49
CA ILE A 89 -5.03 3.54 16.07
C ILE A 89 -5.29 2.39 17.05
N PRO A 90 -5.87 2.63 18.23
CA PRO A 90 -6.25 1.57 19.15
C PRO A 90 -7.21 0.55 18.52
N ASP A 91 -7.17 -0.68 18.99
CA ASP A 91 -8.17 -1.70 18.62
C ASP A 91 -9.58 -1.27 19.12
N PRO A 92 -10.61 -1.31 18.26
CA PRO A 92 -12.02 -1.13 18.65
C PRO A 92 -12.49 -2.00 19.83
N GLU A 93 -11.99 -3.22 19.94
CA GLU A 93 -12.44 -4.24 20.91
C GLU A 93 -11.38 -4.57 21.98
N GLY A 94 -10.14 -4.11 21.80
CA GLY A 94 -9.04 -4.33 22.76
C GLY A 94 -8.51 -5.77 22.81
N CYS A 95 -8.71 -6.56 21.75
CA CYS A 95 -8.26 -7.95 21.63
C CYS A 95 -6.96 -8.11 20.81
N HIS A 96 -6.48 -7.06 20.14
CA HIS A 96 -5.27 -6.99 19.35
C HIS A 96 -4.45 -5.73 19.70
N ASP A 97 -3.21 -5.67 19.20
CA ASP A 97 -2.29 -4.56 19.49
C ASP A 97 -2.78 -3.21 18.94
N ASN A 98 -3.47 -3.21 17.80
CA ASN A 98 -3.98 -2.01 17.15
C ASN A 98 -5.11 -2.32 16.16
N TYR A 99 -5.71 -1.26 15.63
CA TYR A 99 -6.80 -1.30 14.65
C TYR A 99 -6.47 -2.13 13.40
N ALA A 100 -5.26 -1.99 12.84
CA ALA A 100 -4.89 -2.74 11.64
C ALA A 100 -4.86 -4.24 11.90
N ASP A 101 -4.36 -4.65 13.07
CA ASP A 101 -4.28 -6.06 13.46
C ASP A 101 -5.65 -6.68 13.69
N HIS A 102 -6.55 -5.94 14.35
CA HIS A 102 -7.94 -6.37 14.58
C HIS A 102 -8.63 -6.81 13.28
N PHE A 103 -8.46 -6.05 12.20
CA PHE A 103 -9.11 -6.38 10.92
C PHE A 103 -8.31 -7.31 10.02
N LEU A 104 -6.99 -7.41 10.22
CA LEU A 104 -6.11 -8.23 9.40
C LEU A 104 -6.07 -9.68 9.86
N GLU A 105 -5.95 -9.92 11.17
CA GLU A 105 -5.71 -11.26 11.72
C GLU A 105 -6.77 -12.30 11.31
N PRO A 106 -8.09 -12.01 11.35
CA PRO A 106 -9.10 -12.98 10.89
C PRO A 106 -8.96 -13.37 9.41
N PHE A 107 -8.47 -12.45 8.58
CA PHE A 107 -8.20 -12.75 7.18
C PHE A 107 -6.99 -13.67 7.03
N LEU A 108 -5.91 -13.45 7.77
CA LEU A 108 -4.74 -14.32 7.76
C LEU A 108 -5.10 -15.75 8.19
N GLN A 109 -5.88 -15.89 9.27
CA GLN A 109 -6.41 -17.19 9.71
C GLN A 109 -7.24 -17.90 8.62
N SER A 110 -8.04 -17.13 7.87
CA SER A 110 -8.80 -17.67 6.74
C SER A 110 -7.87 -18.23 5.64
N LEU A 111 -6.73 -17.59 5.39
CA LEU A 111 -5.75 -18.08 4.41
C LEU A 111 -5.03 -19.34 4.88
N GLU A 112 -4.79 -19.48 6.19
CA GLU A 112 -4.26 -20.72 6.78
C GLU A 112 -5.24 -21.88 6.61
N ILE A 113 -6.53 -21.66 6.87
CA ILE A 113 -7.59 -22.66 6.65
C ILE A 113 -7.64 -23.09 5.18
N LEU A 114 -7.52 -22.13 4.26
CA LEU A 114 -7.48 -22.38 2.81
C LEU A 114 -6.13 -22.95 2.33
N ARG A 115 -5.12 -23.02 3.22
CA ARG A 115 -3.76 -23.48 2.92
C ARG A 115 -3.11 -22.71 1.78
N ILE A 116 -3.30 -21.39 1.76
CA ILE A 116 -2.67 -20.49 0.79
C ILE A 116 -1.38 -19.95 1.41
N PRO A 117 -0.20 -20.39 0.96
CA PRO A 117 1.06 -19.94 1.53
C PRO A 117 1.34 -18.51 1.07
N ILE A 118 1.59 -17.61 2.02
CA ILE A 118 1.90 -16.20 1.76
C ILE A 118 3.14 -15.77 2.53
N LYS A 119 3.84 -14.78 1.98
CA LYS A 119 4.85 -13.99 2.67
C LYS A 119 4.30 -12.61 2.97
N ILE A 120 4.09 -12.30 4.25
CA ILE A 120 3.46 -11.06 4.68
C ILE A 120 4.50 -9.95 4.81
N TYR A 121 4.17 -8.77 4.28
CA TYR A 121 4.86 -7.52 4.55
C TYR A 121 3.88 -6.49 5.11
N ARG A 122 4.30 -5.76 6.13
CA ARG A 122 3.54 -4.62 6.68
C ARG A 122 4.11 -3.33 6.15
N ALA A 123 3.27 -2.48 5.57
CA ALA A 123 3.70 -1.23 4.97
C ALA A 123 4.46 -0.36 5.99
N PHE A 124 3.94 -0.19 7.20
CA PHE A 124 4.59 0.62 8.22
C PHE A 124 6.00 0.13 8.54
N GLU A 125 6.20 -1.18 8.72
CA GLU A 125 7.52 -1.74 9.00
C GLU A 125 8.47 -1.62 7.80
N MET A 126 7.99 -1.77 6.56
CA MET A 126 8.81 -1.49 5.37
C MET A 126 9.27 -0.03 5.32
N TYR A 127 8.38 0.92 5.62
CA TYR A 127 8.73 2.34 5.68
C TYR A 127 9.72 2.64 6.80
N LYS A 128 9.48 2.09 8.00
CA LYS A 128 10.29 2.28 9.20
C LYS A 128 11.70 1.70 9.07
N THR A 129 11.82 0.52 8.47
CA THR A 129 13.12 -0.15 8.26
C THR A 129 13.90 0.37 7.05
N GLY A 130 13.31 1.29 6.28
CA GLY A 130 14.00 1.98 5.18
C GLY A 130 13.94 1.30 3.82
N PHE A 131 13.08 0.28 3.63
CA PHE A 131 12.88 -0.36 2.31
C PHE A 131 12.47 0.67 1.25
N TYR A 132 11.72 1.71 1.65
CA TYR A 132 11.25 2.77 0.77
C TYR A 132 12.21 3.94 0.61
N ARG A 133 13.32 4.02 1.37
CA ARG A 133 14.16 5.23 1.44
C ARG A 133 14.57 5.76 0.06
N GLU A 134 15.14 4.88 -0.78
CA GLU A 134 15.60 5.23 -2.12
C GLU A 134 14.45 5.62 -3.06
N SER A 135 13.31 4.94 -2.93
CA SER A 135 12.10 5.27 -3.70
C SER A 135 11.52 6.62 -3.30
N ILE A 136 11.54 6.97 -2.01
CA ILE A 136 11.10 8.29 -1.51
C ILE A 136 12.00 9.38 -2.07
N LEU A 137 13.32 9.25 -1.94
CA LEU A 137 14.29 10.21 -2.49
C LEU A 137 14.09 10.40 -4.00
N THR A 138 13.93 9.31 -4.74
CA THR A 138 13.66 9.36 -6.17
C THR A 138 12.36 10.10 -6.47
N ALA A 139 11.28 9.80 -5.75
CA ALA A 139 9.98 10.40 -5.96
C ALA A 139 9.97 11.91 -5.66
N LEU A 140 10.64 12.35 -4.59
CA LEU A 140 10.77 13.77 -4.25
C LEU A 140 11.59 14.53 -5.31
N ARG A 141 12.72 13.96 -5.76
CA ARG A 141 13.59 14.57 -6.79
C ARG A 141 12.97 14.59 -8.19
N LYS A 142 12.07 13.64 -8.47
CA LYS A 142 11.39 13.50 -9.77
C LYS A 142 9.92 13.93 -9.71
N ARG A 143 9.55 14.77 -8.73
CA ARG A 143 8.15 15.20 -8.51
C ARG A 143 7.49 15.75 -9.79
N ASP A 144 8.22 16.55 -10.57
CA ASP A 144 7.68 17.20 -11.77
C ASP A 144 7.44 16.19 -12.88
N THR A 145 8.32 15.18 -13.01
CA THR A 145 8.13 14.05 -13.92
C THR A 145 6.91 13.22 -13.52
N ILE A 146 6.75 12.93 -12.23
CA ILE A 146 5.59 12.18 -11.72
C ILE A 146 4.30 12.97 -11.95
N ALA A 147 4.30 14.27 -11.65
CA ALA A 147 3.17 15.17 -11.89
C ALA A 147 2.76 15.18 -13.37
N LYS A 148 3.75 15.25 -14.28
CA LYS A 148 3.52 15.17 -15.73
C LYS A 148 2.87 13.85 -16.13
N ILE A 149 3.38 12.72 -15.65
CA ILE A 149 2.79 11.39 -15.93
C ILE A 149 1.34 11.33 -15.45
N ILE A 150 1.07 11.77 -14.22
CA ILE A 150 -0.30 11.79 -13.67
C ILE A 150 -1.22 12.63 -14.57
N LYS A 151 -0.78 13.80 -15.01
CA LYS A 151 -1.54 14.67 -15.91
C LYS A 151 -1.82 14.00 -17.26
N GLU A 152 -0.79 13.41 -17.88
CA GLU A 152 -0.90 12.78 -19.20
C GLU A 152 -1.81 11.54 -19.17
N VAL A 153 -1.71 10.72 -18.12
CA VAL A 153 -2.46 9.46 -18.02
C VAL A 153 -3.88 9.66 -17.51
N THR A 154 -4.08 10.55 -16.53
CA THR A 154 -5.36 10.69 -15.82
C THR A 154 -6.12 11.97 -16.15
N GLY A 155 -5.49 12.93 -16.83
CA GLY A 155 -6.02 14.28 -17.03
C GLY A 155 -6.02 15.14 -15.76
N ARG A 156 -5.66 14.58 -14.60
CA ARG A 156 -5.65 15.31 -13.33
C ARG A 156 -4.41 16.19 -13.23
N GLU A 157 -4.63 17.49 -13.02
CA GLU A 157 -3.57 18.40 -12.63
C GLU A 157 -3.32 18.33 -11.12
N VAL A 158 -2.04 18.35 -10.75
CA VAL A 158 -1.60 18.51 -9.36
C VAL A 158 -1.04 19.92 -9.20
N GLU A 159 -1.11 20.45 -7.97
CA GLU A 159 -0.56 21.76 -7.65
C GLU A 159 0.96 21.80 -7.89
N ASP A 160 1.52 22.95 -8.30
CA ASP A 160 2.98 23.09 -8.55
C ASP A 160 3.85 22.81 -7.30
N SER A 161 3.28 23.01 -6.12
CA SER A 161 3.93 22.71 -4.83
C SER A 161 3.75 21.25 -4.38
N TRP A 162 3.09 20.41 -5.17
CA TRP A 162 2.79 19.05 -4.80
C TRP A 162 4.04 18.17 -4.75
N PHE A 163 4.12 17.35 -3.71
CA PHE A 163 5.08 16.28 -3.58
C PHE A 163 4.34 14.94 -3.42
N PRO A 164 4.87 13.84 -4.01
CA PRO A 164 4.29 12.51 -3.90
C PRO A 164 4.55 11.84 -2.53
N PHE A 165 4.60 12.62 -1.44
CA PHE A 165 4.89 12.12 -0.10
C PHE A 165 3.99 12.79 0.93
N MET A 166 3.57 12.00 1.92
CA MET A 166 2.66 12.34 2.99
C MET A 166 3.40 12.19 4.33
N PRO A 167 4.02 13.26 4.86
CA PRO A 167 4.66 13.25 6.17
C PRO A 167 3.70 12.86 7.30
N LEU A 168 4.16 12.08 8.28
CA LEU A 168 3.42 11.86 9.51
C LEU A 168 3.60 13.09 10.42
N CYS A 169 2.52 13.80 10.73
CA CYS A 169 2.60 14.97 11.61
C CYS A 169 3.04 14.56 13.03
N ASN A 170 4.09 15.20 13.57
CA ASN A 170 4.61 14.94 14.91
C ASN A 170 3.65 15.37 16.03
N SER A 171 2.78 16.35 15.76
CA SER A 171 1.83 16.89 16.75
C SER A 171 0.51 16.12 16.80
N CYS A 172 -0.16 15.93 15.65
CA CYS A 172 -1.49 15.31 15.61
C CYS A 172 -1.51 13.88 15.05
N TYR A 173 -0.35 13.34 14.66
CA TYR A 173 -0.20 11.98 14.11
C TYR A 173 -1.03 11.68 12.85
N ARG A 174 -1.61 12.69 12.21
CA ARG A 174 -2.28 12.54 10.92
C ARG A 174 -1.24 12.53 9.80
N ILE A 175 -1.45 11.65 8.83
CA ILE A 175 -0.59 11.50 7.64
C ILE A 175 -1.23 12.09 6.39
N ASN A 176 -2.56 12.22 6.34
CA ASN A 176 -3.29 12.69 5.15
C ASN A 176 -3.52 14.21 5.09
N SER A 177 -3.00 14.97 6.06
CA SER A 177 -3.20 16.42 6.17
C SER A 177 -1.92 17.24 6.03
N THR A 178 -0.76 16.59 5.87
CA THR A 178 0.54 17.23 5.75
C THR A 178 0.89 17.49 4.29
N LYS A 179 1.67 18.55 4.05
CA LYS A 179 2.32 18.81 2.77
C LYS A 179 3.81 19.00 3.00
N VAL A 180 4.63 18.40 2.12
CA VAL A 180 6.06 18.68 2.05
C VAL A 180 6.26 20.14 1.62
N VAL A 181 7.16 20.84 2.30
CA VAL A 181 7.57 22.21 1.98
C VAL A 181 8.93 22.19 1.29
N GLU A 182 9.90 21.49 1.90
CA GLU A 182 11.25 21.28 1.37
C GLU A 182 11.80 19.93 1.84
N PHE A 183 12.93 19.50 1.28
CA PHE A 183 13.63 18.30 1.72
C PHE A 183 15.13 18.42 1.43
N ASP A 184 15.93 17.76 2.27
CA ASP A 184 17.37 17.58 2.11
C ASP A 184 17.72 16.08 2.19
N GLU A 185 19.00 15.73 2.25
CA GLU A 185 19.45 14.31 2.28
C GLU A 185 18.99 13.52 3.53
N ASN A 186 18.65 14.24 4.60
CA ASN A 186 18.39 13.71 5.93
C ASN A 186 16.93 13.90 6.37
N TRP A 187 16.29 14.98 5.94
CA TRP A 187 15.00 15.44 6.45
C TRP A 187 14.03 15.84 5.35
N ILE A 188 12.75 15.62 5.63
CA ILE A 188 11.61 16.14 4.86
C ILE A 188 10.86 17.10 5.78
N TYR A 189 10.72 18.36 5.38
CA TYR A 189 10.06 19.39 6.16
C TYR A 189 8.62 19.54 5.67
N TYR A 190 7.69 19.74 6.60
CA TYR A 190 6.27 19.71 6.31
C TYR A 190 5.50 20.81 7.04
N ARG A 191 4.32 21.13 6.50
CA ARG A 191 3.25 21.88 7.18
C ARG A 191 1.99 21.03 7.26
N CYS A 192 1.39 20.93 8.44
CA CYS A 192 0.13 20.23 8.66
C CYS A 192 -1.05 21.18 8.47
N LYS A 193 -1.90 20.91 7.48
CA LYS A 193 -3.11 21.70 7.22
C LYS A 193 -4.21 21.52 8.26
N PHE A 194 -4.12 20.50 9.11
CA PHE A 194 -5.13 20.21 10.13
C PHE A 194 -4.85 20.95 11.44
N CYS A 195 -3.67 20.74 12.05
CA CYS A 195 -3.32 21.36 13.33
C CYS A 195 -2.42 22.60 13.21
N GLY A 196 -1.95 22.94 12.01
CA GLY A 196 -1.06 24.08 11.77
C GLY A 196 0.43 23.82 12.07
N ASP A 197 0.76 22.65 12.62
CA ASP A 197 2.14 22.28 12.97
C ASP A 197 3.09 22.31 11.77
N GLU A 198 4.28 22.85 11.98
CA GLU A 198 5.39 22.84 11.04
C GLU A 198 6.55 22.07 11.66
N GLY A 199 7.08 21.10 10.94
CA GLY A 199 8.11 20.23 11.50
C GLY A 199 8.88 19.50 10.42
N SER A 200 9.74 18.58 10.86
CA SER A 200 10.50 17.71 9.97
C SER A 200 10.38 16.25 10.37
N VAL A 201 10.55 15.38 9.39
CA VAL A 201 10.51 13.93 9.55
C VAL A 201 11.68 13.27 8.84
N LYS A 202 12.11 12.11 9.33
CA LYS A 202 13.06 11.27 8.61
C LYS A 202 12.37 10.56 7.44
N TYR A 203 13.16 10.18 6.44
CA TYR A 203 12.70 9.31 5.35
C TYR A 203 12.14 7.97 5.85
N ASN A 204 12.81 7.37 6.83
CA ASN A 204 12.42 6.08 7.36
C ASN A 204 11.33 6.28 8.42
N GLY A 205 10.14 5.72 8.17
CA GLY A 205 8.99 5.75 9.07
C GLY A 205 8.34 7.12 9.30
N GLY A 206 8.90 8.20 8.75
CA GLY A 206 8.39 9.55 8.94
C GLY A 206 7.23 9.95 8.04
N GLY A 207 6.77 9.06 7.16
CA GLY A 207 5.65 9.31 6.26
C GLY A 207 5.58 8.27 5.14
N LYS A 208 4.60 8.40 4.25
CA LYS A 208 4.30 7.44 3.19
C LYS A 208 4.24 8.12 1.83
N LEU A 209 4.63 7.44 0.76
CA LEU A 209 4.36 7.91 -0.61
C LEU A 209 2.86 7.97 -0.89
N THR A 210 2.43 8.84 -1.80
CA THR A 210 1.04 8.81 -2.27
C THR A 210 0.75 7.51 -3.00
N TRP A 211 -0.45 6.94 -2.83
CA TRP A 211 -0.84 5.58 -3.30
C TRP A 211 -0.30 5.16 -4.67
N ARG A 212 -0.47 5.97 -5.73
CA ARG A 212 0.01 5.60 -7.09
C ARG A 212 1.53 5.41 -7.15
N VAL A 213 2.27 6.27 -6.45
CA VAL A 213 3.73 6.23 -6.39
C VAL A 213 4.21 5.14 -5.43
N ASP A 214 3.50 4.96 -4.31
CA ASP A 214 3.72 3.86 -3.37
C ASP A 214 3.58 2.50 -4.06
N TRP A 215 2.53 2.30 -4.84
CA TRP A 215 2.26 1.03 -5.53
C TRP A 215 3.36 0.70 -6.55
N ALA A 216 3.74 1.66 -7.40
CA ALA A 216 4.85 1.48 -8.33
C ALA A 216 6.20 1.25 -7.60
N ALA A 217 6.45 1.94 -6.49
CA ALA A 217 7.66 1.74 -5.69
C ALA A 217 7.70 0.32 -5.10
N ARG A 218 6.56 -0.21 -4.62
CA ARG A 218 6.48 -1.55 -4.03
C ARG A 218 6.83 -2.64 -5.03
N TRP A 219 6.41 -2.49 -6.29
CA TRP A 219 6.75 -3.44 -7.36
C TRP A 219 8.25 -3.57 -7.53
N LYS A 220 8.95 -2.43 -7.57
CA LYS A 220 10.41 -2.39 -7.67
C LYS A 220 11.08 -2.95 -6.42
N ILE A 221 10.65 -2.53 -5.23
CA ILE A 221 11.26 -2.92 -3.95
C ILE A 221 11.18 -4.43 -3.72
N LEU A 222 10.01 -5.02 -4.00
CA LEU A 222 9.75 -6.42 -3.70
C LEU A 222 10.06 -7.34 -4.88
N GLY A 223 10.24 -6.79 -6.10
CA GLY A 223 10.45 -7.56 -7.32
C GLY A 223 9.17 -8.26 -7.79
N ILE A 224 8.05 -7.57 -7.72
CA ILE A 224 6.74 -8.10 -8.12
C ILE A 224 6.69 -8.23 -9.64
N THR A 225 6.20 -9.37 -10.12
CA THR A 225 6.12 -9.69 -11.56
C THR A 225 4.69 -9.96 -12.03
N CYS A 226 3.77 -10.14 -11.09
CA CYS A 226 2.35 -10.29 -11.33
C CYS A 226 1.59 -9.77 -10.11
N GLU A 227 0.49 -9.08 -10.32
CA GLU A 227 -0.42 -8.67 -9.26
C GLU A 227 -1.83 -8.65 -9.86
N PRO A 228 -2.76 -9.54 -9.44
CA PRO A 228 -4.16 -9.32 -9.71
C PRO A 228 -4.66 -8.12 -8.88
N PHE A 229 -5.57 -7.33 -9.44
CA PHE A 229 -6.14 -6.17 -8.76
C PHE A 229 -7.60 -5.94 -9.20
N GLY A 230 -8.33 -5.16 -8.41
CA GLY A 230 -9.72 -4.78 -8.70
C GLY A 230 -9.88 -3.95 -9.97
N LYS A 231 -11.08 -4.00 -10.56
CA LYS A 231 -11.45 -3.26 -11.78
C LYS A 231 -11.17 -1.75 -11.67
N ASP A 232 -11.36 -1.17 -10.48
CA ASP A 232 -11.17 0.26 -10.25
C ASP A 232 -9.72 0.72 -10.49
N HIS A 233 -8.76 -0.19 -10.36
CA HIS A 233 -7.35 0.08 -10.68
C HIS A 233 -7.01 -0.14 -12.16
N ALA A 234 -7.79 -0.97 -12.85
CA ALA A 234 -7.59 -1.39 -14.24
C ALA A 234 -8.32 -0.52 -15.29
N ALA A 235 -9.19 0.39 -14.86
CA ALA A 235 -9.86 1.33 -15.76
C ALA A 235 -8.83 2.23 -16.46
N ALA A 236 -9.14 2.76 -17.65
CA ALA A 236 -8.26 3.70 -18.34
C ALA A 236 -7.98 4.94 -17.46
N GLY A 237 -6.69 5.26 -17.27
CA GLY A 237 -6.26 6.30 -16.32
C GLY A 237 -6.39 5.86 -14.84
N GLY A 238 -6.67 4.59 -14.60
CA GLY A 238 -6.72 3.93 -13.30
C GLY A 238 -5.34 3.87 -12.65
N SER A 239 -5.23 3.26 -11.47
CA SER A 239 -3.97 3.25 -10.73
C SER A 239 -2.84 2.49 -11.42
N TYR A 240 -3.18 1.56 -12.31
CA TYR A 240 -2.23 0.68 -13.00
C TYR A 240 -1.50 1.38 -14.15
N ASP A 241 -2.21 2.25 -14.88
CA ASP A 241 -1.65 3.09 -15.95
C ASP A 241 -0.75 4.20 -15.37
#